data_AF-A0A973B6W6-F1
#
_entry.id   AF-A0A973B6W6-F1
#
_cell.length_a   1.000
_cell.length_b   1.000
_cell.length_c   1.000
_cell.angle_alpha   90.00
_cell.angle_beta   90.00
_cell.angle_gamma   90.00
#
_symmetry.space_group_name_H-M   'P 1'
#
loop_
_entity.id
_entity.type
_entity.pdbx_description
1 polymer ?
#
loop_
_entity_poly.entity_id
_entity_poly.type
_entity_poly.pdbx_seq_one_letter_code
_entity_poly.pdbx_strand_id
1 'polypeptide(L)' 'MATSIRLDSAIEQRLDNLAAQTGRTKAYYLRELVTDGLEDLEDLYLAEQ' A
#
# COMPACT_ATOMS: atom_id res chain seq x y z
N MET A 1 -7.69 13.62 -4.16
CA MET A 1 -7.87 13.01 -5.51
C MET A 1 -7.88 11.50 -5.35
N ALA A 2 -8.53 10.77 -6.27
CA ALA A 2 -8.58 9.31 -6.24
C ALA A 2 -7.60 8.73 -7.26
N THR A 3 -6.78 7.77 -6.83
CA THR A 3 -5.84 7.05 -7.68
C THR A 3 -6.26 5.59 -7.72
N SER A 4 -6.37 5.02 -8.91
CA SER A 4 -6.69 3.61 -9.12
C SER A 4 -5.43 2.86 -9.53
N ILE A 5 -5.13 1.77 -8.82
CA ILE A 5 -4.00 0.88 -9.12
C ILE A 5 -4.54 -0.53 -9.37
N ARG A 6 -3.89 -1.27 -10.28
CA ARG A 6 -4.18 -2.69 -10.49
C ARG A 6 -3.24 -3.50 -9.61
N LEU A 7 -3.80 -4.49 -8.91
CA LEU A 7 -3.06 -5.39 -8.04
C LEU A 7 -3.25 -6.82 -8.53
N ASP A 8 -2.22 -7.64 -8.36
CA ASP A 8 -2.36 -9.07 -8.54
C ASP A 8 -3.37 -9.64 -7.54
N SER A 9 -4.09 -10.68 -7.95
CA SER A 9 -5.13 -11.32 -7.15
C SER A 9 -4.64 -11.80 -5.78
N ALA A 10 -3.38 -12.25 -5.71
CA ALA A 10 -2.76 -12.68 -4.46
C ALA A 10 -2.59 -11.51 -3.46
N ILE A 11 -2.24 -10.31 -3.94
CA ILE A 11 -2.10 -9.13 -3.09
C ILE A 11 -3.46 -8.64 -2.63
N GLU A 12 -4.45 -8.63 -3.52
CA GLU A 12 -5.83 -8.28 -3.17
C GLU A 12 -6.37 -9.18 -2.07
N GLN A 13 -6.20 -10.50 -2.19
CA GLN A 13 -6.63 -11.47 -1.16
C GLN A 13 -5.96 -11.22 0.20
N ARG A 14 -4.66 -10.88 0.22
CA ARG A 14 -3.95 -10.54 1.45
C ARG A 14 -4.53 -9.28 2.10
N LEU A 15 -4.84 -8.25 1.31
CA LEU A 15 -5.47 -7.02 1.79
C LEU A 15 -6.88 -7.25 2.31
N ASP A 16 -7.69 -8.08 1.64
CA ASP A 16 -9.03 -8.45 2.13
C ASP A 16 -8.96 -9.19 3.47
N ASN A 17 -8.05 -10.16 3.60
CA ASN A 17 -7.86 -10.89 4.86
C ASN A 17 -7.40 -9.97 6.00
N LEU A 18 -6.48 -9.04 5.72
CA LEU A 18 -6.00 -8.08 6.72
C LEU A 18 -7.11 -7.12 7.14
N ALA A 19 -7.86 -6.57 6.19
CA ALA A 19 -9.02 -5.73 6.41
C ALA A 19 -10.07 -6.42 7.31
N ALA A 20 -10.41 -7.67 6.97
CA ALA A 20 -11.38 -8.46 7.73
C ALA A 20 -10.93 -8.73 9.17
N GLN A 21 -9.66 -9.07 9.38
CA GLN A 21 -9.13 -9.39 10.72
C GLN A 21 -9.03 -8.17 11.64
N THR A 22 -8.84 -6.98 11.06
CA THR A 22 -8.56 -5.75 11.82
C THR A 22 -9.75 -4.80 11.90
N GLY A 23 -10.83 -5.08 11.18
CA GLY A 23 -12.01 -4.21 11.09
C GLY A 23 -11.74 -2.89 10.35
N ARG A 24 -10.71 -2.84 9.49
CA ARG A 24 -10.34 -1.67 8.69
C ARG A 24 -10.63 -1.91 7.21
N THR A 25 -10.65 -0.85 6.40
CA THR A 25 -10.88 -0.97 4.95
C THR A 25 -9.57 -1.23 4.20
N LYS A 26 -9.64 -1.85 3.01
CA LYS A 26 -8.48 -2.00 2.11
C LYS A 26 -7.82 -0.65 1.79
N ALA A 27 -8.64 0.39 1.58
CA ALA A 27 -8.16 1.74 1.31
C ALA A 27 -7.34 2.35 2.45
N TYR A 28 -7.62 1.97 3.71
CA TYR A 28 -6.78 2.36 4.85
C TYR A 28 -5.38 1.79 4.68
N TYR A 29 -5.25 0.48 4.49
CA TYR A 29 -3.94 -0.17 4.34
C TYR A 29 -3.18 0.25 3.09
N LEU A 30 -3.88 0.46 1.98
CA LEU A 30 -3.23 0.98 0.77
C LEU A 30 -2.65 2.38 0.98
N ARG A 31 -3.31 3.22 1.79
CA ARG A 31 -2.79 4.55 2.11
C ARG A 31 -1.55 4.45 2.99
N GLU A 32 -1.60 3.66 4.06
CA GLU A 32 -0.44 3.46 4.94
C GLU A 32 0.76 2.92 4.15
N LEU A 33 0.56 1.87 3.34
CA LEU A 33 1.61 1.29 2.50
C LEU A 33 2.24 2.29 1.53
N VAL A 34 1.43 3.18 0.95
CA VAL A 34 1.95 4.23 0.06
C VAL A 34 2.69 5.29 0.84
N THR A 35 2.19 5.70 2.02
CA THR A 35 2.84 6.72 2.84
C THR A 35 4.17 6.23 3.40
N ASP A 36 4.21 5.06 4.04
CA ASP A 36 5.45 4.48 4.55
C ASP A 36 6.40 4.10 3.40
N GLY A 37 5.88 3.46 2.35
CA GLY A 37 6.71 3.03 1.23
C GLY A 37 7.27 4.17 0.38
N LEU A 38 6.68 5.37 0.41
CA LEU A 38 7.24 6.54 -0.26
C LEU A 38 8.56 6.97 0.39
N GLU A 39 8.66 6.94 1.71
CA GLU A 39 9.88 7.31 2.43
C GLU A 39 11.04 6.37 2.03
N ASP A 40 10.79 5.06 2.03
CA ASP A 40 11.77 4.06 1.58
C ASP A 40 12.18 4.26 0.11
N LEU A 41 11.23 4.61 -0.76
CA LEU A 41 11.50 4.88 -2.18
C LEU A 41 12.31 6.16 -2.35
N GLU A 42 11.97 7.22 -1.63
CA GLU A 42 12.71 8.48 -1.65
C GLU A 42 14.15 8.26 -1.20
N ASP A 43 14.39 7.52 -0.12
CA ASP A 43 15.75 7.16 0.31
C ASP A 43 16.50 6.35 -0.74
N LEU A 44 15.87 5.32 -1.32
CA LEU A 44 16.49 4.49 -2.36
C LEU A 44 16.91 5.29 -3.60
N TYR A 45 16.03 6.16 -4.10
CA TYR A 45 16.24 6.87 -5.36
C TYR A 45 16.99 8.20 -5.19
N LEU A 46 16.96 8.83 -4.02
CA LEU A 46 17.71 10.05 -3.72
C LEU A 46 19.13 9.77 -3.23
N ALA A 47 19.39 8.60 -2.65
CA ALA A 47 20.76 8.20 -2.29
C ALA A 47 21.66 7.91 -3.50
N GLU A 48 21.08 7.62 -4.67
CA GLU A 48 21.81 7.41 -5.93
C GLU A 48 22.08 8.70 -6.74
N GLN A 49 21.80 9.89 -6.16
CA GLN A 49 22.07 11.21 -6.79
C GLN A 49 23.18 12.01 -6.10
#